data_AF-A0A1V4BQ55-F1
#
_entry.id   AF-A0A1V4BQ55-F1
#
_cell.length_a   1.000
_cell.length_b   1.000
_cell.length_c   1.000
_cell.angle_alpha   90.00
_cell.angle_beta   90.00
_cell.angle_gamma   90.00
#
_symmetry.space_group_name_H-M   'P 1'
#
loop_
_entity.id
_entity.type
_entity.pdbx_description
1 polymer ?
#
loop_
_entity_poly.entity_id
_entity_poly.type
_entity_poly.pdbx_seq_one_letter_code
_entity_poly.pdbx_strand_id
1 'polypeptide(L)' 'MQYQVNLKQTEEGYAVWCPSLPGCASQGTTKEEALNNIQDAIQSYLEVAAELNQGIESYYVEVELNHA' A
#
# COMPACT_ATOMS: atom_id res chain seq x y z
N MET A 1 -11.49 -5.23 -1.68
CA MET A 1 -10.70 -4.41 -2.63
C MET A 1 -9.38 -5.10 -2.87
N GLN A 2 -8.74 -4.91 -4.02
CA GLN A 2 -7.42 -5.46 -4.33
C GLN A 2 -6.43 -4.31 -4.48
N TYR A 3 -5.26 -4.44 -3.87
CA TYR A 3 -4.15 -3.49 -3.98
C TYR A 3 -2.97 -4.21 -4.62
N GLN A 4 -2.35 -3.58 -5.62
CA GLN A 4 -1.07 -4.05 -6.13
C GLN A 4 -0.01 -3.85 -5.03
N VAL A 5 0.82 -4.86 -4.81
CA VAL A 5 1.99 -4.76 -3.95
C VAL A 5 3.21 -5.24 -4.71
N ASN A 6 4.35 -4.61 -4.44
CA ASN A 6 5.64 -5.04 -4.93
C ASN A 6 6.32 -5.84 -3.83
N LEU A 7 6.90 -6.97 -4.20
CA LEU A 7 7.58 -7.88 -3.28
C LEU A 7 9.02 -8.04 -3.73
N LYS A 8 9.97 -7.93 -2.80
CA LYS A 8 11.40 -8.10 -3.05
C LYS A 8 11.99 -9.04 -2.00
N GLN A 9 12.65 -10.11 -2.46
CA GLN A 9 13.46 -10.96 -1.58
C GLN A 9 14.71 -10.19 -1.12
N THR A 10 15.06 -10.32 0.16
CA THR A 10 16.23 -9.71 0.81
C THR A 10 17.07 -10.80 1.47
N GLU A 11 18.21 -10.42 2.05
CA GLU A 11 19.05 -11.34 2.84
C GLU A 11 18.36 -11.83 4.13
N GLU A 12 17.40 -11.05 4.65
CA GLU A 12 16.70 -11.31 5.91
C GLU A 12 15.26 -11.85 5.72
N GLY A 13 14.81 -12.03 4.48
CA GLY A 13 13.43 -12.47 4.17
C GLY A 13 12.85 -11.76 2.96
N TYR A 14 11.72 -11.09 3.14
CA TYR A 14 10.97 -10.39 2.10
C TYR A 14 10.55 -9.00 2.57
N ALA A 15 10.87 -7.99 1.76
CA ALA A 15 10.31 -6.65 1.88
C ALA A 15 9.14 -6.48 0.90
N VAL A 16 8.10 -5.78 1.33
CA VAL A 16 6.87 -5.57 0.54
C VAL A 16 6.33 -4.16 0.72
N TRP A 17 5.80 -3.56 -0.36
CA TRP A 17 5.23 -2.22 -0.31
C TRP A 17 4.12 -2.03 -1.33
N CYS A 18 3.18 -1.12 -1.04
CA CYS A 18 2.08 -0.79 -1.95
C CYS A 18 2.41 0.51 -2.72
N PRO A 19 2.68 0.46 -4.05
CA PRO A 19 3.06 1.65 -4.82
C PRO A 19 1.97 2.73 -4.88
N SER A 20 0.69 2.37 -4.70
CA SER A 20 -0.41 3.33 -4.67
C SER A 20 -0.63 3.99 -3.30
N LEU A 21 0.04 3.52 -2.24
CA LEU A 21 -0.07 4.05 -0.87
C LEU A 21 1.32 4.46 -0.37
N PRO A 22 1.74 5.72 -0.56
CA PRO A 22 3.07 6.19 -0.18
C PRO A 22 3.41 5.89 1.29
N GLY A 23 4.56 5.27 1.51
CA GLY A 23 5.02 4.89 2.86
C GLY A 23 4.40 3.61 3.43
N CYS A 24 3.42 2.98 2.76
CA CYS A 24 2.86 1.70 3.19
C CYS A 24 3.80 0.55 2.78
N ALA A 25 4.57 0.07 3.76
CA ALA A 25 5.53 -1.02 3.60
C ALA A 25 5.50 -1.96 4.81
N SER A 26 5.93 -3.19 4.60
CA SER A 26 6.07 -4.21 5.63
C SER A 26 7.16 -5.22 5.24
N GLN A 27 7.37 -6.22 6.07
CA GLN A 27 8.35 -7.29 5.85
C GLN A 27 7.91 -8.61 6.49
N GLY A 28 8.53 -9.71 6.08
CA GLY A 28 8.35 -11.03 6.70
C GLY A 28 9.48 -11.98 6.34
N THR A 29 9.70 -13.01 7.14
CA THR A 29 10.71 -14.04 6.90
C THR A 29 10.32 -14.90 5.69
N THR A 30 9.02 -15.09 5.48
CA THR A 30 8.46 -15.80 4.32
C THR A 30 7.65 -14.87 3.41
N LYS A 31 7.46 -15.29 2.15
CA LYS A 31 6.59 -14.58 1.21
C LYS A 31 5.16 -14.44 1.75
N GLU A 32 4.63 -15.50 2.34
CA GLU A 32 3.28 -15.51 2.90
C GLU A 32 3.16 -14.54 4.07
N GLU A 33 4.12 -14.56 4.99
CA GLU A 33 4.17 -13.65 6.13
C GLU A 33 4.24 -12.18 5.68
N ALA A 34 5.13 -11.84 4.74
CA ALA A 34 5.21 -10.47 4.23
C ALA A 34 3.89 -10.03 3.60
N LEU A 35 3.24 -10.91 2.82
CA LEU A 35 1.95 -10.64 2.19
C LEU A 35 0.81 -10.51 3.21
N ASN A 36 0.84 -11.24 4.32
CA ASN A 36 -0.12 -11.06 5.41
C ASN A 36 0.13 -9.74 6.15
N ASN A 37 1.39 -9.45 6.49
CA ASN A 37 1.74 -8.24 7.23
C ASN A 37 1.44 -6.95 6.43
N ILE A 38 1.58 -6.96 5.10
CA ILE A 38 1.20 -5.78 4.28
C ILE A 38 -0.31 -5.62 4.18
N GLN A 39 -1.12 -6.68 4.31
CA GLN A 39 -2.59 -6.55 4.35
C GLN A 39 -3.01 -5.74 5.57
N ASP A 40 -2.44 -6.04 6.74
CA ASP A 40 -2.70 -5.30 7.98
C ASP A 40 -2.24 -3.83 7.84
N ALA A 41 -1.05 -3.60 7.30
CA ALA A 41 -0.52 -2.25 7.09
C ALA A 41 -1.39 -1.42 6.11
N ILE A 42 -1.92 -2.03 5.06
CA ILE A 42 -2.86 -1.38 4.13
C ILE A 42 -4.16 -1.05 4.85
N GLN A 43 -4.70 -1.97 5.65
CA GLN A 43 -5.91 -1.72 6.42
C GLN A 43 -5.74 -0.52 7.35
N SER A 44 -4.69 -0.53 8.19
CA SER A 44 -4.41 0.59 9.10
C SER A 44 -4.17 1.92 8.37
N TYR A 45 -3.51 1.89 7.21
CA TYR A 45 -3.32 3.09 6.39
C TYR A 45 -4.66 3.68 5.97
N LEU A 46 -5.59 2.85 5.47
CA LEU A 46 -6.89 3.30 4.97
C LEU A 46 -7.79 3.82 6.10
N GLU A 47 -7.74 3.18 7.27
CA GLU A 47 -8.47 3.64 8.47
C GLU A 47 -8.01 5.06 8.85
N VAL A 48 -6.71 5.28 9.01
CA VAL A 48 -6.15 6.60 9.34
C VAL A 48 -6.42 7.62 8.22
N ALA A 49 -6.30 7.22 6.95
CA ALA A 49 -6.60 8.10 5.84
C ALA A 49 -8.08 8.54 5.84
N ALA A 50 -9.01 7.65 6.18
CA ALA A 50 -10.43 7.99 6.29
C ALA A 50 -10.70 8.95 7.45
N GLU A 51 -10.07 8.72 8.62
CA GLU A 51 -10.19 9.61 9.77
C GLU A 51 -9.65 11.02 9.47
N LEU A 52 -8.46 11.11 8.85
CA LEU A 52 -7.84 12.40 8.52
C LEU A 52 -8.60 13.20 7.47
N ASN A 53 -9.34 12.52 6.58
CA ASN A 53 -10.14 13.16 5.54
C ASN A 53 -11.62 13.34 5.93
N GLN A 54 -11.99 13.03 7.18
CA GLN A 54 -13.37 13.18 7.63
C GLN A 54 -13.81 14.66 7.56
N GLY A 55 -14.91 14.91 6.85
CA GLY A 55 -15.45 16.25 6.66
C GLY A 55 -14.71 17.10 5.62
N ILE A 56 -13.76 16.52 4.87
CA ILE A 56 -13.09 17.16 3.75
C ILE A 56 -13.85 16.83 2.44
N GLU A 57 -14.20 17.85 1.67
CA GLU A 57 -14.76 17.65 0.32
C GLU A 57 -13.70 17.07 -0.62
N SER A 58 -14.02 15.96 -1.28
CA SER A 58 -13.12 15.22 -2.16
C SER A 58 -13.70 15.13 -3.57
N TYR A 59 -12.84 15.23 -4.59
CA TYR A 59 -13.23 15.17 -6.00
C TYR A 59 -12.32 14.19 -6.75
N TYR A 60 -12.88 13.47 -7.72
CA TYR A 60 -12.09 12.71 -8.68
C TYR A 60 -11.70 13.60 -9.85
N VAL A 61 -10.46 13.47 -10.30
CA VAL A 61 -9.93 14.17 -11.47
C VAL A 61 -9.39 13.12 -12.45
N GLU A 62 -9.82 13.21 -13.71
CA GLU A 62 -9.31 12.36 -14.78
C GLU A 62 -7.93 12.86 -15.23
N VAL A 63 -7.00 11.93 -15.46
CA VAL A 63 -5.63 12.24 -15.88
C VAL A 63 -5.26 11.35 -17.07
N GLU A 64 -4.77 11.97 -18.14
CA GLU A 64 -4.25 11.26 -19.31
C GLU A 64 -2.72 11.06 -19.17
N LEU A 65 -2.27 9.81 -19.22
CA LEU A 65 -0.86 9.48 -19.21
C LEU A 65 -0.32 9.49 -20.65
N ASN A 66 0.32 10.59 -21.03
CA ASN A 66 1.07 10.66 -22.28
C ASN A 66 2.42 9.99 -22.08
N HIS A 67 2.49 8.70 -22.41
CA HIS A 67 3.75 7.98 -22.46
C HIS A 67 4.53 8.43 -23.72
N ALA A 68 5.66 9.11 -23.51
CA ALA A 68 6.66 9.37 -24.56
C ALA A 68 7.65 8.21 -24.67
#